data_AF-A0AAQ4DR27-F1
#
_entry.id   AF-A0AAQ4DR27-F1
#
_cell.length_a   1.000
_cell.length_b   1.000
_cell.length_c   1.000
_cell.angle_alpha   90.00
_cell.angle_beta   90.00
_cell.angle_gamma   90.00
#
_symmetry.space_group_name_H-M   'P 1'
#
loop_
_entity.id
_entity.type
_entity.pdbx_description
1 polymer ?
#
loop_
_entity_poly.entity_id
_entity_poly.type
_entity_poly.pdbx_seq_one_letter_code
_entity_poly.pdbx_strand_id
1 'polypeptide(L)'
;MYSFSDDENSVKFRIPDPAFDGTRTGFAWGIGNSLMVFPQAADDKQTGKKTSHLHDASWDTALHNRVMRQLVNESAWVFLDLQNKEREVKGEIADPDILRASRSYRAALNFCWNSCQGME
;
A
#
# COMPACT_ATOMS: atom_id res chain seq x y z
N MET A 1 -12.15 -18.77 19.60
CA MET A 1 -10.81 -18.16 19.64
C MET A 1 -10.22 -18.38 18.25
N TYR A 2 -10.38 -17.42 17.34
CA TYR A 2 -9.90 -17.58 15.96
C TYR A 2 -8.42 -17.21 15.92
N SER A 3 -7.57 -18.22 15.69
CA SER A 3 -6.16 -18.02 15.39
C SER A 3 -6.07 -17.55 13.95
N PHE A 4 -5.62 -16.31 13.75
CA PHE A 4 -5.26 -15.81 12.42
C PHE A 4 -3.99 -16.56 11.99
N SER A 5 -4.04 -17.14 10.81
CA SER A 5 -2.88 -17.78 10.15
C SER A 5 -1.70 -16.82 10.18
N ASP A 6 -0.56 -17.27 10.70
CA ASP A 6 0.70 -16.53 10.63
C ASP A 6 1.17 -16.54 9.17
N ASP A 7 0.69 -15.58 8.39
CA ASP A 7 1.35 -15.24 7.13
C ASP A 7 2.74 -14.69 7.49
N GLU A 8 3.78 -15.35 6.98
CA GLU A 8 5.21 -15.06 7.21
C GLU A 8 5.61 -13.61 6.87
N ASN A 9 4.76 -12.88 6.13
CA ASN A 9 4.96 -11.48 5.74
C ASN A 9 4.07 -10.48 6.50
N SER A 10 3.37 -10.89 7.56
CA SER A 10 2.51 -9.98 8.32
C SER A 10 3.32 -9.11 9.29
N VAL A 11 3.34 -7.79 9.06
CA VAL A 11 3.93 -6.82 10.00
C VAL A 11 2.95 -6.59 11.14
N LYS A 12 3.34 -7.01 12.35
CA LYS A 12 2.55 -6.82 13.57
C LYS A 12 3.17 -5.68 14.38
N PHE A 13 2.37 -4.65 14.68
CA PHE A 13 2.74 -3.63 15.64
C PHE A 13 1.87 -3.78 16.90
N ARG A 14 2.47 -3.66 18.07
CA ARG A 14 1.77 -3.75 19.35
C ARG A 14 1.67 -2.36 19.94
N ILE A 15 0.47 -1.94 20.32
CA ILE A 15 0.24 -0.68 21.03
C ILE A 15 0.42 -0.96 22.54
N PRO A 16 1.46 -0.42 23.19
CA PRO A 16 1.70 -0.65 24.61
C PRO A 16 0.89 0.34 25.45
N ASP A 17 -0.44 0.26 25.39
CA ASP A 17 -1.33 1.10 26.19
C ASP A 17 -2.21 0.23 27.12
N PRO A 18 -2.09 0.40 28.45
CA PRO A 18 -2.90 -0.31 29.44
C PRO A 18 -4.41 -0.14 29.25
N ALA A 19 -4.85 0.90 28.53
CA ALA A 19 -6.26 1.12 28.22
C ALA A 19 -6.88 -0.01 27.36
N PHE A 20 -6.06 -0.80 26.68
CA PHE A 20 -6.49 -1.98 25.90
C PHE A 20 -6.42 -3.31 26.68
N ASP A 21 -5.89 -3.31 27.92
CA ASP A 21 -5.83 -4.52 28.72
C ASP A 21 -7.22 -4.85 29.30
N GLY A 22 -7.95 -5.72 28.60
CA GLY A 22 -9.25 -6.26 29.05
C GLY A 22 -10.49 -5.48 28.60
N THR A 23 -10.33 -4.40 27.84
CA THR A 23 -11.45 -3.65 27.22
C THR A 23 -11.68 -4.11 25.78
N ARG A 24 -12.88 -3.85 25.23
CA ARG A 24 -13.12 -4.07 23.80
C ARG A 24 -12.36 -3.00 23.02
N THR A 25 -11.71 -3.39 21.92
CA THR A 25 -10.98 -2.46 21.05
C THR A 25 -11.87 -2.05 19.89
N GLY A 26 -12.07 -0.75 19.70
CA GLY A 26 -12.65 -0.18 18.49
C GLY A 26 -11.57 0.24 17.51
N PHE A 27 -11.90 0.19 16.22
CA PHE A 27 -11.05 0.71 15.16
C PHE A 27 -11.87 1.46 14.12
N ALA A 28 -11.26 2.47 13.50
CA ALA A 28 -11.84 3.22 12.39
C ALA A 28 -10.78 3.54 11.36
N TRP A 29 -11.13 3.42 10.08
CA TRP A 29 -10.25 3.82 8.98
C TRP A 29 -10.06 5.34 8.96
N GLY A 30 -8.80 5.77 8.92
CA GLY A 30 -8.40 7.16 8.73
C GLY A 30 -8.27 7.51 7.24
N ILE A 31 -7.79 8.71 6.96
CA ILE A 31 -7.47 9.13 5.59
C ILE A 31 -6.16 8.48 5.16
N GLY A 32 -6.13 7.89 3.97
CA GLY A 32 -4.94 7.21 3.44
C GLY A 32 -4.70 5.86 4.11
N ASN A 33 -3.43 5.58 4.41
CA ASN A 33 -3.00 4.31 5.01
C ASN A 33 -2.92 4.43 6.53
N SER A 34 -4.02 4.83 7.15
CA SER A 34 -4.12 5.05 8.59
C SER A 34 -5.30 4.28 9.16
N LEU A 35 -5.08 3.67 10.30
CA LEU A 35 -6.09 3.02 11.12
C LEU A 35 -6.05 3.63 12.51
N MET A 36 -7.14 4.26 12.90
CA MET A 36 -7.31 4.74 14.25
C MET A 36 -7.78 3.61 15.16
N VAL A 37 -7.15 3.45 16.31
CA VAL A 37 -7.45 2.42 17.31
C VAL A 37 -7.76 3.10 18.63
N PHE A 38 -8.88 2.73 19.24
CA PHE A 38 -9.34 3.34 20.49
C PHE A 38 -9.99 2.30 21.41
N PRO A 39 -9.86 2.46 22.73
CA PRO A 39 -10.56 1.58 23.67
C PRO A 39 -12.07 1.86 23.59
N GLN A 40 -12.86 0.84 23.28
CA GLN A 40 -14.32 0.91 23.33
C GLN A 40 -14.76 0.67 24.77
N ALA A 41 -15.28 1.72 25.40
CA ALA A 41 -15.90 1.59 26.72
C ALA A 41 -17.05 0.57 26.63
N ALA A 42 -17.01 -0.46 27.49
CA ALA A 42 -18.19 -1.26 27.76
C ALA A 42 -19.23 -0.34 28.41
N ASP A 43 -20.48 -0.40 27.98
CA ASP A 43 -21.60 0.39 28.51
C ASP A 43 -21.56 0.49 30.04
N ASP A 44 -20.99 1.55 30.57
CA ASP A 44 -21.27 1.98 31.93
C ASP A 44 -21.00 3.48 32.09
N LYS A 45 -22.12 4.18 32.30
CA LYS A 45 -22.29 5.48 32.95
C LYS A 45 -21.08 6.41 32.93
N GLN A 46 -21.22 7.45 32.11
CA GLN A 46 -20.49 8.71 32.14
C GLN A 46 -19.93 9.05 33.53
N THR A 47 -18.67 8.69 33.76
CA THR A 47 -17.85 9.32 34.78
C THR A 47 -16.63 9.84 34.05
N GLY A 48 -16.48 11.17 34.07
CA GLY A 48 -15.49 11.95 33.33
C GLY A 48 -14.05 11.62 33.72
N LYS A 49 -13.57 10.45 33.30
CA LYS A 49 -12.17 10.05 33.40
C LYS A 49 -11.47 10.34 32.07
N LYS A 50 -10.54 11.27 32.19
CA LYS A 50 -9.54 11.77 31.24
C LYS A 50 -9.22 10.81 30.07
N THR A 51 -9.49 11.33 28.88
CA THR A 51 -8.86 11.03 27.58
C THR A 51 -8.60 9.55 27.30
N SER A 52 -9.59 8.89 26.69
CA SER A 52 -9.36 7.69 25.89
C SER A 52 -8.26 8.01 24.86
N HIS A 53 -7.09 7.40 25.01
CA HIS A 53 -5.99 7.59 24.08
C HIS A 53 -6.42 7.03 22.72
N LEU A 54 -6.50 7.92 21.73
CA LEU A 54 -6.69 7.56 20.32
C LEU A 54 -5.31 7.30 19.74
N HIS A 55 -5.09 6.10 19.23
CA HIS A 55 -3.85 5.71 18.58
C HIS A 55 -4.03 5.76 17.08
N ASP A 56 -3.12 6.42 16.39
CA ASP A 56 -3.06 6.43 14.93
C ASP A 56 -2.00 5.43 14.48
N ALA A 57 -2.43 4.35 13.84
CA ALA A 57 -1.56 3.40 13.19
C ALA A 57 -1.53 3.67 11.69
N SER A 58 -0.52 4.42 11.26
CA SER A 58 -0.25 4.63 9.84
C SER A 58 0.82 3.67 9.33
N TRP A 59 0.61 3.08 8.16
CA TRP A 59 1.66 2.35 7.45
C TRP A 59 2.04 3.10 6.19
N ASP A 60 3.34 3.13 5.92
CA ASP A 60 3.85 3.62 4.66
C ASP A 60 3.58 2.58 3.57
N THR A 61 2.73 2.92 2.60
CA THR A 61 2.72 2.20 1.32
C THR A 61 3.87 2.75 0.50
N ALA A 62 5.09 2.32 0.81
CA ALA A 62 6.31 2.91 0.30
C ALA A 62 6.36 2.95 -1.24
N LEU A 63 5.83 4.02 -1.82
CA LEU A 63 6.32 4.64 -3.06
C LEU A 63 7.25 5.81 -2.73
N HIS A 64 7.75 5.90 -1.49
CA HIS A 64 8.79 6.84 -1.10
C HIS A 64 10.14 6.54 -1.75
N ASN A 65 10.36 5.28 -2.17
CA ASN A 65 11.51 4.95 -2.99
C ASN A 65 11.32 5.57 -4.39
N ARG A 66 12.19 6.53 -4.74
CA ARG A 66 12.22 7.19 -6.05
C ARG A 66 12.16 6.20 -7.22
N VAL A 67 12.84 5.05 -7.09
CA VAL A 67 12.88 4.00 -8.09
C VAL A 67 11.51 3.32 -8.23
N MET A 68 10.85 3.00 -7.12
CA MET A 68 9.50 2.40 -7.14
C MET A 68 8.47 3.35 -7.75
N ARG A 69 8.53 4.65 -7.40
CA ARG A 69 7.65 5.66 -8.01
C ARG A 69 7.88 5.79 -9.51
N GLN A 70 9.13 5.79 -9.95
CA GLN A 70 9.47 5.84 -11.36
C GLN A 70 8.97 4.59 -12.09
N LEU A 71 9.19 3.40 -11.52
CA LEU A 71 8.72 2.14 -12.10
C LEU A 71 7.20 2.11 -12.27
N VAL A 72 6.45 2.51 -11.23
CA VAL A 72 4.97 2.57 -11.30
C VAL A 72 4.51 3.58 -12.35
N ASN A 73 5.14 4.75 -12.43
CA ASN A 73 4.78 5.74 -13.43
C ASN A 73 5.03 5.25 -14.86
N GLU A 74 6.23 4.71 -15.14
CA GLU A 74 6.59 4.21 -16.47
C GLU A 74 5.73 3.01 -16.90
N SER A 75 5.45 2.09 -15.97
CA SER A 75 4.54 0.95 -16.23
C SER A 75 3.11 1.40 -16.51
N ALA A 76 2.59 2.37 -15.75
CA ALA A 76 1.26 2.93 -15.98
C ALA A 76 1.15 3.61 -17.36
N TRP A 77 2.17 4.38 -17.76
CA TRP A 77 2.20 5.02 -19.08
C TRP A 77 2.18 4.01 -20.22
N VAL A 78 3.02 2.97 -20.15
CA VAL A 78 3.05 1.89 -21.16
C VAL A 78 1.71 1.17 -21.23
N PHE A 79 1.10 0.89 -20.08
CA PHE A 79 -0.20 0.23 -20.03
C PHE A 79 -1.30 1.06 -20.71
N LEU A 80 -1.38 2.36 -20.42
CA LEU A 80 -2.36 3.25 -21.04
C LEU A 80 -2.12 3.40 -22.55
N ASP A 81 -0.86 3.51 -22.97
CA ASP A 81 -0.49 3.57 -24.40
C ASP A 81 -0.91 2.29 -25.14
N LEU A 82 -0.69 1.12 -24.54
CA LEU A 82 -1.14 -0.17 -25.09
C LEU A 82 -2.66 -0.30 -25.13
N GLN A 83 -3.39 0.13 -24.08
CA GLN A 83 -4.85 0.10 -24.05
C GLN A 83 -5.46 1.01 -25.13
N ASN A 84 -4.87 2.17 -25.38
CA ASN A 84 -5.34 3.06 -26.42
C ASN A 84 -5.12 2.44 -27.81
N LYS A 85 -3.98 1.79 -28.02
CA LYS A 85 -3.64 1.12 -29.28
C LYS A 85 -4.42 -0.16 -29.52
N GLU A 86 -4.80 -0.91 -28.49
CA GLU A 86 -5.69 -2.08 -28.64
C GLU A 86 -6.99 -1.71 -29.35
N ARG A 87 -7.51 -0.50 -29.11
CA ARG A 87 -8.73 0.00 -29.77
C ARG A 87 -8.53 0.26 -31.27
N GLU A 88 -7.29 0.46 -31.71
CA GLU A 88 -6.93 0.81 -33.08
C GLU A 88 -6.36 -0.39 -33.87
N VAL A 89 -5.65 -1.29 -33.20
CA VAL A 89 -4.95 -2.43 -33.80
C VAL A 89 -5.89 -3.64 -33.86
N LYS A 90 -6.30 -4.04 -35.07
CA LYS A 90 -7.12 -5.24 -35.33
C LYS A 90 -6.33 -6.55 -35.19
N GLY A 91 -5.60 -6.74 -34.09
CA GLY A 91 -4.95 -8.01 -33.75
C GLY A 91 -3.58 -8.28 -34.40
N GLU A 92 -2.92 -7.28 -34.99
CA GLU A 92 -1.53 -7.44 -35.44
C GLU A 92 -0.55 -7.30 -34.27
N ILE A 93 -0.04 -8.43 -33.78
CA ILE A 93 0.94 -8.51 -32.67
C ILE A 93 2.29 -7.83 -33.02
N ALA A 94 2.59 -7.65 -34.31
CA ALA A 94 3.82 -7.06 -34.81
C ALA A 94 3.71 -5.55 -35.10
N ASP A 95 2.66 -4.88 -34.60
CA ASP A 95 2.51 -3.45 -34.77
C ASP A 95 3.78 -2.70 -34.29
N PRO A 96 4.39 -1.85 -35.13
CA PRO A 96 5.64 -1.16 -34.81
C PRO A 96 5.56 -0.34 -33.52
N ASP A 97 4.39 0.20 -33.19
CA ASP A 97 4.15 1.01 -32.02
C ASP A 97 4.01 0.18 -30.74
N ILE A 98 3.45 -1.03 -30.85
CA ILE A 98 3.47 -2.02 -29.74
C ILE A 98 4.91 -2.45 -29.46
N LEU A 99 5.68 -2.75 -30.51
CA LEU A 99 7.09 -3.14 -30.36
C LEU A 99 7.94 -2.01 -29.77
N ARG A 100 7.65 -0.75 -30.14
CA ARG A 100 8.30 0.43 -29.57
C ARG A 100 7.98 0.59 -28.08
N ALA A 101 6.69 0.53 -27.71
CA ALA A 101 6.26 0.58 -26.30
C ALA A 101 6.91 -0.53 -25.47
N SER A 102 6.95 -1.75 -26.02
CA SER A 102 7.58 -2.91 -25.39
C SER A 102 9.09 -2.74 -25.15
N ARG A 103 9.81 -2.10 -26.08
CA ARG A 103 11.25 -1.79 -25.91
C ARG A 103 11.47 -0.72 -24.85
N SER A 104 10.73 0.38 -24.90
CA SER A 104 10.81 1.47 -23.92
C SER A 104 10.52 0.95 -22.50
N TYR A 105 9.52 0.09 -22.34
CA TYR A 105 9.18 -0.51 -21.06
C TYR A 105 10.32 -1.37 -20.49
N ARG A 106 10.93 -2.24 -21.31
CA ARG A 106 12.09 -3.05 -20.87
C ARG A 106 13.28 -2.17 -20.50
N ALA A 107 13.50 -1.07 -21.19
CA ALA A 107 14.56 -0.12 -20.85
C ALA A 107 14.32 0.55 -19.49
N ALA A 108 13.08 0.98 -19.21
CA ALA A 108 12.68 1.53 -17.93
C ALA A 108 12.83 0.51 -16.78
N LEU A 109 12.43 -0.74 -17.00
CA LEU A 109 12.63 -1.85 -16.05
C LEU A 109 14.10 -2.05 -15.72
N ASN A 110 14.96 -2.14 -16.75
CA ASN A 110 16.41 -2.32 -16.55
C ASN A 110 17.03 -1.13 -15.79
N PHE A 111 16.61 0.10 -16.09
CA PHE A 111 17.06 1.27 -15.35
C PHE A 111 16.66 1.21 -13.87
N CYS A 112 15.40 0.86 -13.58
CA CYS A 112 14.92 0.72 -12.22
C CYS A 112 15.65 -0.40 -11.47
N TRP A 113 15.84 -1.56 -12.11
CA TRP A 113 16.55 -2.70 -11.53
C TRP A 113 18.00 -2.35 -11.17
N ASN A 114 18.73 -1.74 -12.10
CA ASN A 114 20.12 -1.32 -11.85
C ASN A 114 20.21 -0.24 -10.76
N SER A 115 19.23 0.66 -10.69
CA SER A 115 19.15 1.68 -9.63
C SER A 115 18.88 1.07 -8.26
N CYS A 116 18.18 -0.07 -8.18
CA CYS A 116 18.02 -0.83 -6.94
C CYS A 116 19.30 -1.58 -6.54
N GLN A 117 20.07 -2.10 -7.49
CA GLN A 117 21.33 -2.81 -7.20
C GLN A 117 22.51 -1.89 -6.84
N GLY A 118 22.47 -0.62 -7.26
CA GLY A 118 23.50 0.38 -6.92
C GLY A 118 23.31 1.11 -5.59
N MET A 119 22.42 0.63 -4.72
CA MET A 119 22.18 1.16 -3.35
C MET A 119 22.78 0.24 -2.27
N GLU A 120 23.93 -0.40 -2.56
CA GLU A 120 24.85 -0.98 -1.57
C GLU A 120 26.10 -0.10 -1.46
#